data_AF-A0AA35QYR5-F1
#
_entry.id   AF-A0AA35QYR5-F1
#
_cell.length_a   1.000
_cell.length_b   1.000
_cell.length_c   1.000
_cell.angle_alpha   90.00
_cell.angle_beta   90.00
_cell.angle_gamma   90.00
#
_symmetry.space_group_name_H-M   'P 1'
#
loop_
_entity.id
_entity.type
_entity.pdbx_description
1 polymer ?
#
loop_
_entity_poly.entity_id
_entity_poly.type
_entity_poly.pdbx_seq_one_letter_code
_entity_poly.pdbx_strand_id
1 'polypeptide(L)'
;MCTTTRILYTCHHVFYKQLSAWMLHGLLLDQKGEFFIEKIELSQSSEVEQREVDEEAPTAGPFSATEKATSEFRINGQLAPSYLPQTVLEKILFIGEAVQIFQTLHASGAHPPLASFSVSSGYQLRADLMKFSWMLTVLQNQPILQLRDFENKIEYIRNVVAQHLWRLLVEESNLVGHLHVMKDIFLLGRGELFLSFIDMADILMKQSPTSTTQHDINVAFRQAMIKIAMDHEELAKQFELTLSLPPVQSSGVSLKSKMTNSWKYVGMSHKVSWPLHVVLTPATLEK
;
A
#
# COMPACT_ATOMS: atom_id res chain seq x y z
N MET A 1 19.04 -0.34 44.54
CA MET A 1 17.99 0.10 43.60
C MET A 1 16.66 0.13 44.31
N CYS A 2 15.87 1.18 44.12
CA CYS A 2 14.49 1.27 44.62
C CYS A 2 13.63 0.15 43.99
N THR A 3 12.64 -0.36 44.72
CA THR A 3 11.77 -1.46 44.27
C THR A 3 11.03 -1.13 42.97
N THR A 4 10.62 0.14 42.79
CA THR A 4 9.97 0.65 41.58
C THR A 4 10.86 0.56 40.34
N THR A 5 12.15 0.87 40.46
CA THR A 5 13.12 0.75 39.35
C THR A 5 13.29 -0.69 38.90
N ARG A 6 13.25 -1.64 39.83
CA ARG A 6 13.35 -3.08 39.51
C ARG A 6 12.12 -3.58 38.76
N ILE A 7 10.93 -3.14 39.16
CA ILE A 7 9.67 -3.48 38.47
C ILE A 7 9.69 -2.90 37.06
N LEU A 8 10.03 -1.61 36.92
CA LEU A 8 10.10 -0.93 35.62
C LEU A 8 11.10 -1.62 34.68
N TYR A 9 12.27 -2.01 35.18
CA TYR A 9 13.27 -2.76 34.44
C TYR A 9 12.71 -4.07 33.88
N THR A 10 11.97 -4.84 34.69
CA THR A 10 11.32 -6.08 34.25
C THR A 10 10.22 -5.82 33.22
N CYS A 11 9.42 -4.77 33.38
CA CYS A 11 8.43 -4.37 32.37
C CYS A 11 9.09 -3.95 31.05
N HIS A 12 10.21 -3.22 31.10
CA HIS A 12 10.98 -2.84 29.92
C HIS A 12 11.50 -4.04 29.14
N HIS A 13 11.76 -5.18 29.77
CA HIS A 13 12.13 -6.39 29.02
C HIS A 13 11.02 -6.87 28.10
N VAL A 14 9.76 -6.81 28.54
CA VAL A 14 8.60 -7.15 27.71
C VAL A 14 8.46 -6.12 26.57
N PHE A 15 8.59 -4.83 26.89
CA PHE A 15 8.59 -3.76 25.92
C PHE A 15 9.67 -3.94 24.83
N TYR A 16 10.92 -4.21 25.19
CA TYR A 16 12.01 -4.45 24.24
C TYR A 16 11.79 -5.71 23.40
N LYS A 17 11.10 -6.72 23.93
CA LYS A 17 10.74 -7.92 23.17
C LYS A 17 9.70 -7.62 22.09
N GLN A 18 8.66 -6.86 22.41
CA GLN A 18 7.68 -6.39 21.42
C GLN A 18 8.33 -5.43 20.41
N LEU A 19 9.16 -4.50 20.89
CA LEU A 19 9.88 -3.54 20.07
C LEU A 19 10.83 -4.24 19.07
N SER A 20 11.57 -5.26 19.50
CA SER A 20 12.46 -6.02 18.62
C SER A 20 11.68 -6.88 17.63
N ALA A 21 10.55 -7.49 18.03
CA ALA A 21 9.67 -8.19 17.09
C ALA A 21 9.17 -7.24 15.97
N TRP A 22 8.77 -6.03 16.33
CA TRP A 22 8.33 -5.02 15.37
C TRP A 22 9.48 -4.47 14.52
N MET A 23 10.56 -3.98 15.13
CA MET A 23 11.63 -3.27 14.41
C MET A 23 12.57 -4.19 13.63
N LEU A 24 12.75 -5.45 14.06
CA LEU A 24 13.63 -6.39 13.37
C LEU A 24 12.86 -7.31 12.43
N HIS A 25 11.59 -7.57 12.76
CA HIS A 25 10.80 -8.53 12.03
C HIS A 25 9.51 -7.95 11.42
N GLY A 26 9.15 -6.69 11.61
CA GLY A 26 7.86 -6.17 11.11
C GLY A 26 6.65 -6.98 11.62
N LEU A 27 6.81 -7.68 12.74
CA LEU A 27 5.78 -8.56 13.31
C LEU A 27 5.17 -7.89 14.53
N LEU A 28 3.85 -7.70 14.49
CA LEU A 28 3.08 -7.24 15.65
C LEU A 28 2.61 -8.45 16.46
N LEU A 29 3.40 -8.85 17.45
CA LEU A 29 3.08 -9.96 18.37
C LEU A 29 2.27 -9.44 19.58
N ASP A 30 1.04 -9.00 19.33
CA ASP A 30 0.18 -8.40 20.35
C ASP A 30 -1.23 -8.99 20.37
N GLN A 31 -1.41 -10.08 21.11
CA GLN A 31 -2.70 -10.75 21.25
C GLN A 31 -3.70 -9.99 22.14
N LYS A 32 -3.20 -9.07 22.98
CA LYS A 32 -3.99 -8.40 24.02
C LYS A 32 -4.19 -6.91 23.78
N GLY A 33 -3.59 -6.36 22.72
CA GLY A 33 -3.65 -4.93 22.43
C GLY A 33 -2.93 -4.10 23.49
N GLU A 34 -1.79 -4.59 23.99
CA GLU A 34 -1.00 -3.93 25.04
C GLU A 34 0.09 -3.03 24.46
N PHE A 35 0.45 -3.23 23.19
CA PHE A 35 1.49 -2.46 22.53
C PHE A 35 0.91 -1.16 21.95
N PHE A 36 1.73 -0.12 21.89
CA PHE A 36 1.30 1.19 21.42
C PHE A 36 1.13 1.25 19.89
N ILE A 37 1.48 0.20 19.15
CA ILE A 37 1.23 0.07 17.71
C ILE A 37 0.06 -0.88 17.52
N GLU A 38 -0.97 -0.40 16.83
CA GLU A 38 -2.15 -1.20 16.50
C GLU A 38 -2.30 -1.31 14.99
N LYS A 39 -2.77 -2.47 14.53
CA LYS A 39 -3.15 -2.68 13.14
C LYS A 39 -4.58 -2.17 12.94
N ILE A 40 -4.77 -1.33 11.94
CA ILE A 40 -6.09 -0.91 11.49
C ILE A 40 -6.65 -2.08 10.68
N GLU A 41 -7.58 -2.82 11.29
CA GLU A 41 -8.47 -3.67 10.50
C GLU A 41 -9.42 -2.73 9.76
N LEU A 42 -9.24 -2.63 8.43
CA LEU A 42 -10.28 -2.15 7.53
C LEU A 42 -11.44 -3.13 7.64
N SER A 43 -12.22 -2.97 8.71
CA SER A 43 -13.50 -3.62 8.87
C SER A 43 -14.32 -3.16 7.68
N GLN A 44 -14.58 -4.08 6.75
CA GLN A 44 -15.71 -3.95 5.85
C GLN A 44 -16.93 -3.79 6.75
N SER A 45 -17.36 -2.54 6.96
CA SER A 45 -18.65 -2.24 7.55
C SER A 45 -19.71 -2.59 6.51
N SER A 46 -19.95 -3.88 6.34
CA SER A 46 -21.19 -4.40 5.77
C SER A 46 -21.87 -5.12 6.91
N GLU A 47 -22.90 -4.47 7.45
CA GLU A 47 -23.83 -5.05 8.41
C GLU A 47 -24.31 -6.40 7.88
N VAL A 48 -24.05 -7.45 8.66
CA VAL A 48 -24.55 -8.80 8.44
C VAL A 48 -26.04 -8.78 8.78
N GLU A 49 -26.89 -8.48 7.80
CA GLU A 49 -28.26 -9.00 7.81
C GLU A 49 -28.25 -10.38 7.18
N GLN A 50 -28.40 -11.38 8.04
CA GLN A 50 -28.68 -12.76 7.68
C GLN A 50 -29.99 -12.83 6.87
N ARG A 51 -29.93 -13.27 5.61
CA ARG A 51 -31.00 -14.05 4.97
C ARG A 51 -30.41 -15.14 4.10
N GLU A 52 -30.79 -16.37 4.41
CA GLU A 52 -30.47 -17.59 3.67
C GLU A 52 -31.37 -17.77 2.43
N VAL A 53 -30.84 -18.53 1.46
CA VAL A 53 -31.50 -19.26 0.34
C VAL A 53 -31.89 -18.36 -0.87
N ASP A 54 -31.43 -18.56 -2.11
CA ASP A 54 -31.40 -19.77 -2.95
C ASP A 54 -30.32 -19.71 -4.07
N GLU A 55 -29.95 -20.88 -4.59
CA GLU A 55 -29.02 -21.07 -5.71
C GLU A 55 -29.57 -20.55 -7.06
N GLU A 56 -28.79 -19.72 -7.77
CA GLU A 56 -28.66 -19.76 -9.24
C GLU A 56 -27.42 -18.93 -9.68
N ALA A 57 -26.56 -19.55 -10.48
CA ALA A 57 -25.30 -18.98 -10.95
C ALA A 57 -25.49 -17.69 -11.78
N PRO A 58 -24.50 -16.77 -11.77
CA PRO A 58 -23.69 -16.67 -12.98
C PRO A 58 -22.19 -16.39 -12.75
N THR A 59 -21.39 -17.08 -13.55
CA THR A 59 -20.16 -16.60 -14.21
C THR A 59 -19.24 -15.69 -13.40
N ALA A 60 -18.32 -16.33 -12.68
CA ALA A 60 -17.13 -15.73 -12.10
C ALA A 60 -16.35 -14.93 -13.15
N GLY A 61 -16.35 -13.60 -13.01
CA GLY A 61 -15.30 -12.76 -13.60
C GLY A 61 -13.97 -13.02 -12.88
N PRO A 62 -12.80 -12.97 -13.55
CA PRO A 62 -11.52 -13.36 -12.95
C PRO A 62 -10.95 -12.40 -11.91
N PHE A 63 -11.71 -11.39 -11.46
CA PHE A 63 -11.21 -10.24 -10.70
C PHE A 63 -11.64 -10.25 -9.23
N SER A 64 -11.60 -11.42 -8.60
CA SER A 64 -11.70 -11.52 -7.14
C SER A 64 -10.36 -11.97 -6.54
N ALA A 65 -9.90 -11.17 -5.57
CA ALA A 65 -8.93 -11.51 -4.55
C ALA A 65 -7.47 -11.72 -4.99
N THR A 66 -6.70 -10.63 -4.97
CA THR A 66 -5.37 -10.60 -4.30
C THR A 66 -4.91 -9.16 -4.02
N GLU A 67 -5.83 -8.29 -3.61
CA GLU A 67 -5.42 -7.11 -2.84
C GLU A 67 -5.06 -7.60 -1.43
N LYS A 68 -3.79 -8.00 -1.24
CA LYS A 68 -3.25 -8.07 0.12
C LYS A 68 -3.32 -6.65 0.67
N ALA A 69 -4.34 -6.40 1.50
CA ALA A 69 -4.49 -5.18 2.26
C ALA A 69 -3.12 -4.77 2.82
N THR A 70 -2.62 -3.62 2.37
CA THR A 70 -1.56 -2.91 3.08
C THR A 70 -2.09 -2.76 4.49
N SER A 71 -1.52 -3.52 5.43
CA SER A 71 -1.94 -3.41 6.82
C SER A 71 -1.54 -2.01 7.25
N GLU A 72 -2.52 -1.14 7.45
CA GLU A 72 -2.26 0.22 7.92
C GLU A 72 -2.05 0.13 9.43
N PHE A 73 -0.98 0.74 9.92
CA PHE A 73 -0.66 0.74 11.34
C PHE A 73 -0.79 2.15 11.89
N ARG A 74 -1.18 2.26 13.16
CA ARG A 74 -1.24 3.55 13.85
C ARG A 74 -0.72 3.46 15.27
N ILE A 75 -0.39 4.61 15.83
CA ILE A 75 0.04 4.74 17.22
C ILE A 75 -1.21 4.96 18.09
N ASN A 76 -1.41 4.07 19.06
CA ASN A 76 -2.38 4.26 20.12
C ASN A 76 -1.76 5.09 21.25
N GLY A 77 -2.11 6.39 21.28
CA GLY A 77 -1.60 7.34 22.27
C GLY A 77 -1.95 7.02 23.73
N GLN A 78 -2.96 6.17 23.99
CA GLN A 78 -3.34 5.77 25.35
C GLN A 78 -2.42 4.69 25.94
N LEU A 79 -1.84 3.86 25.08
CA LEU A 79 -0.94 2.76 25.45
C LEU A 79 0.54 3.17 25.36
N ALA A 80 0.82 4.32 24.75
CA ALA A 80 2.14 4.87 24.63
C ALA A 80 2.73 5.23 26.01
N PRO A 81 3.96 4.78 26.33
CA PRO A 81 4.62 5.20 27.55
C PRO A 81 4.83 6.72 27.56
N SER A 82 4.34 7.41 28.60
CA SER A 82 4.34 8.88 28.67
C SER A 82 5.72 9.55 28.67
N TYR A 83 6.77 8.80 29.00
CA TYR A 83 8.16 9.27 28.95
C TYR A 83 8.79 9.17 27.56
N LEU A 84 8.13 8.53 26.59
CA LEU A 84 8.58 8.47 25.21
C LEU A 84 7.92 9.59 24.40
N PRO A 85 8.70 10.48 23.77
CA PRO A 85 8.14 11.48 22.88
C PRO A 85 7.42 10.85 21.69
N GLN A 86 6.33 11.48 21.26
CA GLN A 86 5.57 11.07 20.07
C GLN A 86 6.47 10.89 18.84
N THR A 87 7.46 11.76 18.67
CA THR A 87 8.44 11.70 17.57
C THR A 87 9.25 10.40 17.54
N VAL A 88 9.47 9.76 18.69
CA VAL A 88 10.19 8.48 18.79
C VAL A 88 9.27 7.33 18.43
N LEU A 89 8.00 7.39 18.86
CA LEU A 89 6.98 6.39 18.54
C LEU A 89 6.74 6.33 17.03
N GLU A 90 6.67 7.49 16.37
CA GLU A 90 6.54 7.61 14.91
C GLU A 90 7.74 6.99 14.16
N LYS A 91 8.95 7.18 14.68
CA LYS A 91 10.15 6.52 14.12
C LYS A 91 10.06 5.01 14.25
N ILE A 92 9.60 4.51 15.41
CA ILE A 92 9.43 3.06 15.64
C ILE A 92 8.38 2.49 14.69
N LEU A 93 7.24 3.17 14.53
CA LEU A 93 6.19 2.79 13.58
C LEU A 93 6.77 2.66 12.17
N PHE A 94 7.43 3.72 11.68
CA PHE A 94 8.05 3.75 10.37
C PHE A 94 9.06 2.60 10.16
N ILE A 95 9.91 2.31 11.16
CA ILE A 95 10.92 1.26 11.04
C ILE A 95 10.25 -0.10 10.79
N GLY A 96 9.22 -0.46 11.56
CA GLY A 96 8.59 -1.76 11.40
C GLY A 96 7.75 -1.87 10.13
N GLU A 97 7.07 -0.80 9.70
CA GLU A 97 6.38 -0.76 8.40
C GLU A 97 7.37 -0.98 7.25
N ALA A 98 8.50 -0.27 7.28
CA ALA A 98 9.58 -0.44 6.31
C ALA A 98 10.13 -1.87 6.31
N VAL A 99 10.41 -2.45 7.47
CA VAL A 99 10.90 -3.83 7.57
C VAL A 99 9.86 -4.83 7.07
N GLN A 100 8.57 -4.60 7.32
CA GLN A 100 7.49 -5.45 6.83
C GLN A 100 7.42 -5.44 5.30
N ILE A 101 7.64 -4.29 4.65
CA ILE A 101 7.72 -4.19 3.18
C ILE A 101 8.80 -5.15 2.64
N PHE A 102 9.98 -5.18 3.26
CA PHE A 102 11.06 -6.10 2.88
C PHE A 102 10.76 -7.58 3.18
N GLN A 103 9.83 -7.89 4.08
CA GLN A 103 9.47 -9.27 4.39
C GLN A 103 8.35 -9.83 3.54
N THR A 104 7.40 -9.00 3.12
CA THR A 104 6.32 -9.41 2.21
C THR A 104 6.87 -9.92 0.87
N LEU A 105 8.06 -9.47 0.46
CA LEU A 105 8.87 -10.06 -0.62
C LEU A 105 9.07 -11.58 -0.49
N HIS A 106 9.36 -12.05 0.72
CA HIS A 106 9.77 -13.44 0.95
C HIS A 106 8.60 -14.36 1.26
N ALA A 107 7.50 -13.84 1.81
CA ALA A 107 6.32 -14.64 2.18
C ALA A 107 5.45 -15.03 0.97
N SER A 108 5.60 -14.35 -0.17
CA SER A 108 4.85 -14.64 -1.39
C SER A 108 5.62 -15.64 -2.26
N GLY A 109 5.62 -16.93 -1.88
CA GLY A 109 6.13 -18.04 -2.71
C GLY A 109 5.35 -18.29 -4.01
N ALA A 110 4.63 -17.29 -4.52
CA ALA A 110 3.72 -17.38 -5.68
C ALA A 110 4.29 -16.74 -6.95
N HIS A 111 5.50 -16.18 -6.92
CA HIS A 111 6.23 -15.80 -8.13
C HIS A 111 7.38 -16.80 -8.36
N PRO A 112 7.55 -17.33 -9.59
CA PRO A 112 8.65 -18.22 -9.91
C PRO A 112 9.99 -17.53 -9.62
N PRO A 113 11.05 -18.30 -9.32
CA PRO A 113 12.34 -17.76 -8.92
C PRO A 113 13.07 -17.19 -10.14
N LEU A 114 12.72 -15.97 -10.55
CA LEU A 114 13.71 -15.12 -11.23
C LEU A 114 14.62 -14.53 -10.15
N ALA A 115 15.61 -15.35 -9.82
CA ALA A 115 16.80 -15.04 -9.05
C ALA A 115 17.72 -14.02 -9.75
N SER A 116 17.20 -12.83 -10.10
CA SER A 116 18.01 -11.68 -10.53
C SER A 116 17.69 -10.40 -9.77
N PHE A 117 16.52 -10.28 -9.14
CA PHE A 117 16.19 -9.21 -8.19
C PHE A 117 16.07 -9.77 -6.77
N SER A 118 17.11 -10.51 -6.36
CA SER A 118 17.47 -10.57 -4.94
C SER A 118 17.78 -9.12 -4.53
N VAL A 119 16.75 -8.37 -4.09
CA VAL A 119 16.81 -6.93 -3.76
C VAL A 119 18.07 -6.68 -2.95
N SER A 120 19.10 -6.07 -3.53
CA SER A 120 20.41 -5.90 -2.90
C SER A 120 20.23 -5.19 -1.55
N SER A 121 19.30 -4.22 -1.52
CA SER A 121 18.91 -3.50 -0.31
C SER A 121 18.29 -4.40 0.76
N GLY A 122 17.53 -5.44 0.40
CA GLY A 122 16.96 -6.41 1.34
C GLY A 122 18.01 -7.28 2.02
N TYR A 123 19.00 -7.76 1.27
CA TYR A 123 20.13 -8.53 1.83
C TYR A 123 21.01 -7.67 2.73
N GLN A 124 21.30 -6.44 2.32
CA GLN A 124 22.08 -5.50 3.14
C GLN A 124 21.33 -5.12 4.42
N LEU A 125 20.02 -4.86 4.33
CA LEU A 125 19.19 -4.63 5.51
C LEU A 125 19.27 -5.81 6.48
N ARG A 126 19.19 -7.06 5.99
CA ARG A 126 19.33 -8.25 6.84
C ARG A 126 20.68 -8.33 7.55
N ALA A 127 21.76 -7.92 6.90
CA ALA A 127 23.07 -7.84 7.56
C ALA A 127 23.07 -6.78 8.68
N ASP A 128 22.41 -5.65 8.47
CA ASP A 128 22.27 -4.60 9.49
C ASP A 128 21.31 -4.98 10.62
N LEU A 129 20.30 -5.83 10.37
CA LEU A 129 19.39 -6.34 11.42
C LEU A 129 20.15 -7.01 12.57
N MET A 130 21.27 -7.68 12.30
CA MET A 130 22.11 -8.25 13.36
C MET A 130 22.70 -7.18 14.27
N LYS A 131 23.16 -6.06 13.70
CA LYS A 131 23.66 -4.90 14.46
C LYS A 131 22.54 -4.26 15.28
N PHE A 132 21.35 -4.12 14.68
CA PHE A 132 20.18 -3.56 15.36
C PHE A 132 19.77 -4.43 16.56
N SER A 133 19.75 -5.75 16.38
CA SER A 133 19.48 -6.71 17.46
C SER A 133 20.45 -6.54 18.62
N TRP A 134 21.74 -6.41 18.33
CA TRP A 134 22.74 -6.15 19.36
C TRP A 134 22.50 -4.82 20.07
N MET A 135 22.21 -3.75 19.34
CA MET A 135 21.91 -2.42 19.90
C MET A 135 20.71 -2.45 20.85
N LEU A 136 19.62 -3.13 20.47
CA LEU A 136 18.43 -3.29 21.31
C LEU A 136 18.71 -4.15 22.54
N THR A 137 19.52 -5.21 22.40
CA THR A 137 19.92 -6.06 23.52
C THR A 137 20.77 -5.30 24.54
N VAL A 138 21.68 -4.44 24.07
CA VAL A 138 22.48 -3.56 24.94
C VAL A 138 21.59 -2.60 25.74
N LEU A 139 20.57 -2.01 25.10
CA LEU A 139 19.60 -1.14 25.76
C LEU A 139 18.73 -1.89 26.77
N GLN A 140 18.27 -3.10 26.42
CA GLN A 140 17.44 -3.93 27.28
C GLN A 140 18.14 -4.31 28.58
N ASN A 141 19.46 -4.57 28.53
CA ASN A 141 20.25 -4.95 29.70
C ASN A 141 20.68 -3.75 30.58
N GLN A 142 20.34 -2.51 30.21
CA GLN A 142 20.60 -1.35 31.06
C GLN A 142 19.58 -1.31 32.21
N PRO A 143 20.02 -1.12 33.47
CA PRO A 143 19.10 -1.09 34.60
C PRO A 143 18.18 0.13 34.64
N ILE A 144 18.54 1.19 33.91
CA ILE A 144 17.79 2.44 33.80
C ILE A 144 17.72 2.80 32.33
N LEU A 145 16.51 3.09 31.85
CA LEU A 145 16.30 3.58 30.48
C LEU A 145 16.84 5.00 30.37
N GLN A 146 17.97 5.16 29.69
CA GLN A 146 18.50 6.47 29.31
C GLN A 146 17.83 6.91 28.01
N LEU A 147 16.84 7.80 28.11
CA LEU A 147 16.02 8.22 26.97
C LEU A 147 16.87 8.71 25.79
N ARG A 148 17.92 9.49 26.05
CA ARG A 148 18.82 9.99 25.00
C ARG A 148 19.54 8.87 24.24
N ASP A 149 20.04 7.84 24.93
CA ASP A 149 20.71 6.73 24.25
C ASP A 149 19.72 5.87 23.48
N PHE A 150 18.54 5.64 24.06
CA PHE A 150 17.42 4.99 23.37
C PHE A 150 17.07 5.72 22.06
N GLU A 151 16.79 7.03 22.14
CA GLU A 151 16.46 7.88 21.00
C GLU A 151 17.54 7.87 19.92
N ASN A 152 18.80 8.01 20.30
CA ASN A 152 19.92 7.98 19.36
C ASN A 152 20.01 6.64 18.62
N LYS A 153 19.81 5.52 19.32
CA LYS A 153 19.81 4.19 18.70
C LYS A 153 18.60 4.00 17.79
N ILE A 154 17.41 4.44 18.18
CA ILE A 154 16.21 4.39 17.32
C ILE A 154 16.40 5.25 16.08
N GLU A 155 16.94 6.47 16.22
CA GLU A 155 17.22 7.37 15.12
C GLU A 155 18.23 6.78 14.13
N TYR A 156 19.30 6.16 14.64
CA TYR A 156 20.26 5.45 13.81
C TYR A 156 19.60 4.33 12.99
N ILE A 157 18.79 3.48 13.64
CA ILE A 157 18.08 2.39 12.96
C ILE A 157 17.14 2.97 11.89
N ARG A 158 16.36 4.01 12.23
CA ARG A 158 15.46 4.71 11.29
C ARG A 158 16.19 5.22 10.06
N ASN A 159 17.37 5.80 10.22
CA ASN A 159 18.15 6.33 9.10
C ASN A 159 18.68 5.24 8.17
N VAL A 160 19.21 4.14 8.73
CA VAL A 160 19.69 3.01 7.92
C VAL A 160 18.54 2.35 7.17
N VAL A 161 17.41 2.10 7.85
CA VAL A 161 16.21 1.51 7.24
C VAL A 161 15.64 2.42 6.14
N ALA A 162 15.56 3.73 6.37
CA ALA A 162 15.12 4.69 5.37
C ALA A 162 16.02 4.70 4.13
N GLN A 163 17.34 4.57 4.30
CA GLN A 163 18.28 4.51 3.19
C GLN A 163 18.06 3.25 2.32
N HIS A 164 17.86 2.09 2.97
CA HIS A 164 17.54 0.85 2.25
C HIS A 164 16.19 0.94 1.53
N LEU A 165 15.17 1.53 2.17
CA LEU A 165 13.85 1.73 1.56
C LEU A 165 13.92 2.68 0.35
N TRP A 166 14.72 3.75 0.45
CA TRP A 166 14.94 4.68 -0.66
C TRP A 166 15.61 3.99 -1.85
N ARG A 167 16.66 3.19 -1.62
CA ARG A 167 17.33 2.44 -2.69
C ARG A 167 16.37 1.46 -3.35
N LEU A 168 15.57 0.73 -2.57
CA LEU A 168 14.54 -0.15 -3.09
C LEU A 168 13.55 0.59 -4.01
N LEU A 169 13.01 1.73 -3.56
CA LEU A 169 11.98 2.48 -4.31
C LEU A 169 12.56 3.17 -5.55
N VAL A 170 13.68 3.84 -5.41
CA VAL A 170 14.22 4.73 -6.45
C VAL A 170 15.14 4.00 -7.40
N GLU A 171 16.11 3.23 -6.89
CA GLU A 171 17.13 2.58 -7.71
C GLU A 171 16.61 1.25 -8.27
N GLU A 172 15.98 0.43 -7.43
CA GLU A 172 15.57 -0.93 -7.82
C GLU A 172 14.19 -0.96 -8.50
N SER A 173 13.27 -0.08 -8.11
CA SER A 173 11.88 -0.08 -8.60
C SER A 173 11.56 1.06 -9.59
N ASN A 174 12.56 1.90 -9.92
CA ASN A 174 12.43 3.02 -10.85
C ASN A 174 11.21 3.92 -10.57
N LEU A 175 11.00 4.31 -9.31
CA LEU A 175 9.91 5.21 -8.90
C LEU A 175 9.84 6.47 -9.78
N VAL A 176 10.99 7.05 -10.14
CA VAL A 176 11.04 8.26 -10.97
C VAL A 176 10.45 8.01 -12.35
N GLY A 177 10.79 6.90 -13.01
CA GLY A 177 10.18 6.53 -14.30
C GLY A 177 8.67 6.34 -14.18
N HIS A 178 8.22 5.69 -13.11
CA HIS A 178 6.80 5.48 -12.87
C HIS A 178 6.04 6.81 -12.62
N LEU A 179 6.63 7.78 -11.92
CA LEU A 179 6.06 9.12 -11.76
C LEU A 179 5.97 9.88 -13.10
N HIS A 180 6.92 9.68 -14.02
CA HIS A 180 6.83 10.26 -15.37
C HIS A 180 5.66 9.66 -16.14
N VAL A 181 5.45 8.34 -16.06
CA VAL A 181 4.30 7.67 -16.65
C VAL A 181 2.99 8.18 -16.05
N MET A 182 2.91 8.31 -14.72
CA MET A 182 1.73 8.87 -14.07
C MET A 182 1.44 10.30 -14.54
N LYS A 183 2.46 11.15 -14.66
CA LYS A 183 2.32 12.50 -15.23
C LYS A 183 1.83 12.45 -16.68
N ASP A 184 2.38 11.55 -17.49
CA ASP A 184 2.01 11.43 -18.90
C ASP A 184 0.54 11.01 -19.08
N ILE A 185 0.01 10.18 -18.18
CA ILE A 185 -1.35 9.63 -18.26
C ILE A 185 -2.35 10.45 -17.41
N PHE A 186 -2.17 10.58 -16.09
CA PHE A 186 -3.12 11.29 -15.21
C PHE A 186 -3.17 12.79 -15.49
N LEU A 187 -2.03 13.42 -15.80
CA LEU A 187 -1.96 14.87 -16.08
C LEU A 187 -2.01 15.19 -17.57
N LEU A 188 -2.40 14.22 -18.41
CA LEU A 188 -2.51 14.37 -19.87
C LEU A 188 -1.21 14.89 -20.51
N GLY A 189 -0.04 14.56 -19.93
CA GLY A 189 1.26 15.04 -20.40
C GLY A 189 1.56 14.66 -21.86
N ARG A 190 0.96 13.57 -22.35
CA ARG A 190 0.98 13.17 -23.77
C ARG A 190 -0.34 13.50 -24.46
N GLY A 191 -0.51 14.76 -24.84
CA GLY A 191 -1.74 15.22 -25.51
C GLY A 191 -2.09 14.46 -26.78
N GLU A 192 -1.10 13.99 -27.55
CA GLU A 192 -1.32 13.17 -28.76
C GLU A 192 -2.01 11.83 -28.46
N LEU A 193 -1.71 11.21 -27.31
CA LEU A 193 -2.34 9.97 -26.85
C LEU A 193 -3.82 10.20 -26.62
N PHE A 194 -4.13 11.22 -25.82
CA PHE A 194 -5.50 11.52 -25.47
C PHE A 194 -6.29 12.05 -26.67
N LEU A 195 -5.67 12.80 -27.58
CA LEU A 195 -6.31 13.22 -28.82
C LEU A 195 -6.70 12.01 -29.67
N SER A 196 -5.76 11.09 -29.90
CA SER A 196 -6.05 9.89 -30.68
C SER A 196 -7.06 8.97 -29.98
N PHE A 197 -7.05 8.91 -28.64
CA PHE A 197 -8.04 8.17 -27.87
C PHE A 197 -9.43 8.81 -27.97
N ILE A 198 -9.53 10.13 -27.80
CA ILE A 198 -10.80 10.87 -27.91
C ILE A 198 -11.38 10.67 -29.31
N ASP A 199 -10.58 10.77 -30.37
CA ASP A 199 -11.04 10.53 -31.74
C ASP A 199 -11.62 9.12 -31.94
N MET A 200 -11.01 8.11 -31.31
CA MET A 200 -11.49 6.71 -31.37
C MET A 200 -12.72 6.47 -30.49
N ALA A 201 -12.81 7.14 -29.33
CA ALA A 201 -13.85 6.93 -28.34
C ALA A 201 -15.08 7.85 -28.53
N ASP A 202 -14.98 8.95 -29.28
CA ASP A 202 -16.02 9.98 -29.38
C ASP A 202 -17.40 9.41 -29.77
N ILE A 203 -17.43 8.51 -30.76
CA ILE A 203 -18.66 7.86 -31.20
C ILE A 203 -19.23 6.95 -30.10
N LEU A 204 -18.37 6.17 -29.44
CA LEU A 204 -18.77 5.25 -28.36
C LEU A 204 -19.31 6.01 -27.14
N MET A 205 -18.71 7.15 -26.83
CA MET A 205 -19.01 7.95 -25.64
C MET A 205 -20.25 8.84 -25.77
N LYS A 206 -20.65 9.16 -27.00
CA LYS A 206 -21.92 9.84 -27.35
C LYS A 206 -23.13 8.91 -27.30
N GLN A 207 -22.92 7.60 -27.31
CA GLN A 207 -23.98 6.59 -27.21
C GLN A 207 -24.28 6.27 -25.74
N SER A 208 -25.47 5.71 -25.48
CA SER A 208 -25.85 5.29 -24.13
C SER A 208 -24.95 4.14 -23.65
N PRO A 209 -24.38 4.21 -22.45
CA PRO A 209 -23.45 3.20 -21.97
C PRO A 209 -24.14 1.83 -21.82
N THR A 210 -23.53 0.82 -22.42
CA THR A 210 -23.88 -0.60 -22.32
C THR A 210 -22.91 -1.33 -21.40
N SER A 211 -23.22 -2.58 -21.02
CA SER A 211 -22.33 -3.40 -20.18
C SER A 211 -20.94 -3.64 -20.79
N THR A 212 -20.77 -3.46 -22.10
CA THR A 212 -19.50 -3.65 -22.83
C THR A 212 -18.70 -2.36 -22.96
N THR A 213 -19.32 -1.19 -22.71
CA THR A 213 -18.70 0.12 -23.00
C THR A 213 -17.36 0.31 -22.27
N GLN A 214 -17.22 -0.17 -21.03
CA GLN A 214 -15.93 -0.09 -20.32
C GLN A 214 -14.84 -0.89 -21.04
N HIS A 215 -15.16 -2.09 -21.52
CA HIS A 215 -14.19 -2.91 -22.26
C HIS A 215 -13.81 -2.23 -23.58
N ASP A 216 -14.81 -1.74 -24.32
CA ASP A 216 -14.61 -1.10 -25.62
C ASP A 216 -13.75 0.17 -25.51
N ILE A 217 -13.94 0.97 -24.45
CA ILE A 217 -13.09 2.13 -24.14
C ILE A 217 -11.65 1.73 -23.84
N ASN A 218 -11.44 0.68 -23.04
CA ASN A 218 -10.09 0.18 -22.74
C ASN A 218 -9.39 -0.36 -23.99
N VAL A 219 -10.13 -0.99 -24.91
CA VAL A 219 -9.60 -1.40 -26.22
C VAL A 219 -9.21 -0.18 -27.06
N ALA A 220 -10.07 0.84 -27.15
CA ALA A 220 -9.76 2.08 -27.88
C ALA A 220 -8.52 2.78 -27.29
N PHE A 221 -8.39 2.82 -25.97
CA PHE A 221 -7.23 3.39 -25.30
C PHE A 221 -5.94 2.62 -25.61
N ARG A 222 -6.00 1.27 -25.61
CA ARG A 222 -4.86 0.43 -26.04
C ARG A 222 -4.48 0.67 -27.51
N GLN A 223 -5.47 0.82 -28.40
CA GLN A 223 -5.21 1.13 -29.80
C GLN A 223 -4.56 2.51 -29.98
N ALA A 224 -4.96 3.51 -29.20
CA ALA A 224 -4.31 4.81 -29.19
C ALA A 224 -2.85 4.72 -28.72
N MET A 225 -2.55 3.93 -27.68
CA MET A 225 -1.18 3.68 -27.22
C MET A 225 -0.32 3.01 -28.29
N ILE A 226 -0.86 2.01 -28.99
CA ILE A 226 -0.15 1.32 -30.09
C ILE A 226 0.15 2.29 -31.22
N LYS A 227 -0.81 3.14 -31.60
CA LYS A 227 -0.66 4.10 -32.70
C LYS A 227 0.47 5.11 -32.46
N ILE A 228 0.76 5.44 -31.21
CA ILE A 228 1.80 6.40 -30.83
C ILE A 228 3.10 5.69 -30.42
N ALA A 229 3.19 4.37 -30.66
CA ALA A 229 4.33 3.55 -30.31
C ALA A 229 4.73 3.67 -28.82
N MET A 230 3.73 3.78 -27.94
CA MET A 230 3.94 3.66 -26.49
C MET A 230 4.02 2.19 -26.08
N ASP A 231 4.72 1.92 -24.98
CA ASP A 231 4.86 0.59 -24.37
C ASP A 231 3.51 0.13 -23.79
N HIS A 232 2.64 -0.33 -24.68
CA HIS A 232 1.23 -0.61 -24.42
C HIS A 232 1.00 -1.85 -23.57
N GLU A 233 1.92 -2.82 -23.52
CA GLU A 233 1.68 -4.10 -22.82
C GLU A 233 1.81 -3.96 -21.29
N GLU A 234 2.80 -3.22 -20.80
CA GLU A 234 3.01 -3.00 -19.37
C GLU A 234 2.08 -1.91 -18.84
N LEU A 235 1.91 -0.83 -19.60
CA LEU A 235 0.99 0.26 -19.23
C LEU A 235 -0.47 -0.20 -19.20
N ALA A 236 -0.90 -1.08 -20.11
CA ALA A 236 -2.27 -1.59 -20.09
C ALA A 236 -2.58 -2.56 -18.94
N LYS A 237 -1.55 -3.08 -18.26
CA LYS A 237 -1.71 -3.89 -17.03
C LYS A 237 -1.76 -3.01 -15.78
N GLN A 238 -1.19 -1.80 -15.86
CA GLN A 238 -1.10 -0.84 -14.77
C GLN A 238 -2.25 0.18 -14.80
N PHE A 239 -2.73 0.59 -15.98
CA PHE A 239 -3.75 1.62 -16.14
C PHE A 239 -4.99 1.05 -16.83
N GLU A 240 -6.16 1.26 -16.21
CA GLU A 240 -7.46 0.87 -16.77
C GLU A 240 -8.44 2.03 -16.65
N LEU A 241 -9.20 2.29 -17.72
CA LEU A 241 -10.28 3.25 -17.70
C LEU A 241 -11.51 2.62 -17.05
N THR A 242 -12.12 3.33 -16.09
CA THR A 242 -13.29 2.89 -15.34
C THR A 242 -14.50 3.74 -15.69
N LEU A 243 -15.70 3.16 -15.61
CA LEU A 243 -16.96 3.87 -15.78
C LEU A 243 -17.75 3.84 -14.47
N SER A 244 -17.74 4.94 -13.74
CA SER A 244 -18.50 5.10 -12.50
C SER A 244 -19.92 5.58 -12.80
N LEU A 245 -20.77 4.67 -13.27
CA LEU A 245 -22.18 4.97 -13.51
C LEU A 245 -22.94 5.07 -12.18
N PRO A 246 -23.80 6.08 -11.96
CA PRO A 246 -24.59 6.18 -10.75
C PRO A 246 -25.56 4.98 -10.66
N PRO A 247 -25.78 4.43 -9.44
CA PRO A 247 -26.68 3.30 -9.26
C PRO A 247 -28.08 3.68 -9.73
N VAL A 248 -28.67 2.82 -10.55
CA VAL A 248 -30.07 2.95 -11.00
C VAL A 248 -30.96 2.75 -9.77
N GLN A 249 -31.35 3.83 -9.10
CA GLN A 249 -32.39 3.76 -8.09
C GLN A 249 -33.68 3.28 -8.76
N SER A 250 -34.29 2.28 -8.13
CA SER A 250 -35.50 1.55 -8.50
C SER A 250 -36.75 2.45 -8.43
N SER A 251 -36.82 3.47 -9.28
CA SER A 251 -38.03 4.25 -9.50
C SER A 251 -38.24 4.48 -10.99
N GLY A 252 -38.81 3.46 -11.65
CA GLY A 252 -39.86 3.55 -12.69
C GLY A 252 -39.76 4.52 -13.87
N VAL A 253 -38.67 5.27 -14.04
CA VAL A 253 -38.46 6.20 -15.15
C VAL A 253 -37.04 5.98 -15.66
N SER A 254 -36.94 5.48 -16.89
CA SER A 254 -35.71 5.07 -17.55
C SER A 254 -34.67 6.21 -17.64
N LEU A 255 -33.78 6.28 -16.64
CA LEU A 255 -32.57 7.12 -16.64
C LEU A 255 -31.58 6.73 -17.76
N LYS A 256 -31.75 5.55 -18.39
CA LYS A 256 -31.00 5.16 -19.59
C LYS A 256 -31.24 6.11 -20.77
N SER A 257 -32.35 6.85 -20.78
CA SER A 257 -32.71 7.78 -21.87
C SER A 257 -32.10 9.19 -21.75
N LYS A 258 -31.49 9.56 -20.62
CA LYS A 258 -30.89 10.89 -20.40
C LYS A 258 -29.36 10.88 -20.31
N MET A 259 -28.73 9.70 -20.36
CA MET A 259 -27.27 9.58 -20.38
C MET A 259 -26.75 9.72 -21.82
N THR A 260 -26.80 10.93 -22.38
CA THR A 260 -26.32 11.19 -23.75
C THR A 260 -24.80 11.43 -23.81
N ASN A 261 -24.14 11.52 -22.65
CA ASN A 261 -22.71 11.81 -22.60
C ASN A 261 -22.04 11.00 -21.48
N SER A 262 -21.36 9.92 -21.87
CA SER A 262 -20.63 9.02 -20.98
C SER A 262 -19.32 9.63 -20.48
N TRP A 263 -18.83 10.73 -21.07
CA TRP A 263 -17.55 11.37 -20.70
C TRP A 263 -17.51 11.85 -19.26
N LYS A 264 -18.68 12.13 -18.66
CA LYS A 264 -18.80 12.56 -17.26
C LYS A 264 -18.49 11.47 -16.25
N TYR A 265 -18.49 10.21 -16.67
CA TYR A 265 -18.36 9.05 -15.79
C TYR A 265 -17.06 8.28 -16.01
N VAL A 266 -16.18 8.76 -16.90
CA VAL A 266 -14.87 8.16 -17.14
C VAL A 266 -13.95 8.51 -15.99
N GLY A 267 -13.48 7.48 -15.30
CA GLY A 267 -12.36 7.54 -14.39
C GLY A 267 -11.18 6.75 -14.96
N MET A 268 -10.06 6.83 -14.24
CA MET A 268 -8.90 6.00 -14.50
C MET A 268 -8.47 5.35 -13.20
N SER A 269 -8.30 4.03 -13.23
CA SER A 269 -7.74 3.23 -12.16
C SER A 269 -6.29 2.90 -12.47
N HIS A 270 -5.46 2.95 -11.44
CA HIS A 270 -4.05 2.59 -11.54
C HIS A 270 -3.69 1.50 -10.54
N LYS A 271 -3.28 0.34 -11.07
CA LYS A 271 -2.82 -0.81 -10.29
C LYS A 271 -1.34 -0.65 -9.98
N VAL A 272 -1.05 -0.21 -8.76
CA VAL A 272 0.31 -0.02 -8.29
C VAL A 272 0.96 -1.37 -7.97
N SER A 273 2.15 -1.61 -8.52
CA SER A 273 2.96 -2.78 -8.17
C SER A 273 3.70 -2.58 -6.84
N TRP A 274 4.01 -3.68 -6.17
CA TRP A 274 5.00 -3.66 -5.09
C TRP A 274 6.35 -3.21 -5.66
N PRO A 275 7.13 -2.34 -4.97
CA PRO A 275 6.91 -1.70 -3.66
C PRO A 275 6.31 -0.29 -3.73
N LEU A 276 5.90 0.17 -4.91
CA LEU A 276 5.50 1.57 -5.13
C LEU A 276 4.20 1.96 -4.39
N HIS A 277 3.38 0.98 -4.00
CA HIS A 277 2.14 1.19 -3.21
C HIS A 277 2.36 1.89 -1.87
N VAL A 278 3.60 1.89 -1.37
CA VAL A 278 3.99 2.60 -0.15
C VAL A 278 3.93 4.13 -0.35
N VAL A 279 4.29 4.59 -1.55
CA VAL A 279 4.28 6.02 -1.90
C VAL A 279 2.96 6.38 -2.58
N LEU A 280 2.46 5.50 -3.44
CA LEU A 280 1.24 5.67 -4.21
C LEU A 280 0.10 4.95 -3.50
N THR A 281 -0.42 5.60 -2.46
CA THR A 281 -1.57 5.08 -1.72
C THR A 281 -2.87 5.33 -2.49
N PRO A 282 -3.94 4.55 -2.26
CA PRO A 282 -5.24 4.79 -2.88
C PRO A 282 -5.73 6.24 -2.69
N ALA A 283 -5.53 6.80 -1.50
CA ALA A 283 -5.87 8.19 -1.18
C ALA A 283 -5.09 9.24 -2.00
N THR A 284 -3.93 8.89 -2.55
CA THR A 284 -3.18 9.77 -3.48
C THR A 284 -3.63 9.62 -4.92
N LEU A 285 -4.15 8.44 -5.30
CA LEU A 285 -4.62 8.17 -6.67
C LEU A 285 -6.04 8.68 -6.92
N GLU A 286 -6.85 8.85 -5.87
CA GLU A 286 -8.19 9.44 -5.96
C GLU A 286 -8.19 10.96 -6.13
N LYS A 287 -7.05 11.63 -5.89
CA LYS A 287 -6.91 13.10 -5.96
C LYS A 287 -6.44 13.56 -7.33
#